data_AF-A0A2V8GUU9-F1
#
_entry.id   AF-A0A2V8GUU9-F1
#
_cell.length_a   1.000
_cell.length_b   1.000
_cell.length_c   1.000
_cell.angle_alpha   90.00
_cell.angle_beta   90.00
_cell.angle_gamma   90.00
#
_symmetry.space_group_name_H-M   'P 1'
#
loop_
_entity.id
_entity.type
_entity.pdbx_description
1 polymer ?
#
loop_
_entity_poly.entity_id
_entity_poly.type
_entity_poly.pdbx_seq_one_letter_code
_entity_poly.pdbx_strand_id
1 'polypeptide(L)'
;MSWQGLAEIAPRLSDMEVRFEKRKRFTGLWLGPLLFLLAVWLPPLQNVTPVGMRTLGIFLWTVSWWVAEPIPIPATSLSSLAMLVLCGVLSV
;
A
#
# COMPACT_ATOMS: atom_id res chain seq x y z
N MET A 1 4.60 -9.83 16.59
CA MET A 1 5.05 -8.54 16.04
C MET A 1 4.02 -7.48 16.42
N SER A 2 4.25 -6.70 17.49
CA SER A 2 3.35 -5.59 17.85
C SER A 2 3.71 -4.40 16.97
N TRP A 3 2.80 -3.94 16.12
CA TRP A 3 2.99 -2.68 15.40
C TRP A 3 3.13 -1.54 16.41
N GLN A 4 4.12 -0.66 16.21
CA GLN A 4 4.33 0.53 17.05
C GLN A 4 4.01 1.78 16.24
N GLY A 5 3.10 2.60 16.76
CA GLY A 5 2.73 3.86 16.14
C GLY A 5 3.90 4.85 16.12
N LEU A 6 3.87 5.80 15.18
CA LEU A 6 4.91 6.84 15.12
C LEU A 6 5.05 7.58 16.46
N ALA A 7 3.95 7.83 17.16
CA ALA A 7 3.94 8.47 18.47
C ALA A 7 4.66 7.66 19.55
N GLU A 8 4.69 6.32 19.43
CA GLU A 8 5.35 5.43 20.40
C GLU A 8 6.85 5.33 20.16
N ILE A 9 7.29 5.41 18.90
CA ILE A 9 8.71 5.36 18.53
C ILE A 9 9.38 6.74 18.55
N ALA A 10 8.62 7.82 18.34
CA ALA A 10 9.15 9.19 18.26
C ALA A 10 10.03 9.62 19.44
N PRO A 11 9.74 9.26 20.72
CA PRO A 11 10.62 9.61 21.84
C PRO A 11 12.00 8.96 21.78
N ARG A 12 12.18 7.90 20.98
CA ARG A 12 13.43 7.14 20.84
C ARG A 12 14.23 7.54 19.60
N LEU A 13 13.72 8.48 18.80
CA LEU A 13 14.28 8.89 17.51
C LEU A 13 14.79 10.33 17.58
N SER A 14 15.80 10.64 16.78
CA SER A 14 16.21 12.02 16.51
C SER A 14 15.15 12.77 15.69
N ASP A 15 15.16 14.10 15.75
CA ASP A 15 14.22 14.93 14.98
C ASP A 15 14.27 14.67 13.47
N MET A 16 15.44 14.34 12.95
CA MET A 16 15.64 14.00 11.53
C MET A 16 14.98 12.67 11.17
N GLU A 17 15.13 11.64 12.01
CA GLU A 17 14.48 10.35 11.82
C GLU A 17 12.96 10.45 11.94
N VAL A 18 12.46 11.22 12.91
CA VAL A 18 11.02 11.49 13.04
C VAL A 18 10.47 12.15 11.78
N ARG A 19 11.17 13.15 11.23
CA ARG A 19 10.75 13.82 10.01
C ARG A 19 10.79 12.89 8.80
N PHE A 20 11.81 12.02 8.70
CA PHE A 20 11.90 10.99 7.67
C PHE A 20 10.71 10.01 7.75
N GLU A 21 10.42 9.47 8.94
CA GLU A 21 9.30 8.55 9.14
C GLU A 21 7.95 9.19 8.82
N LYS A 22 7.72 10.44 9.25
CA LYS A 22 6.51 11.20 8.88
C LYS A 22 6.37 11.30 7.36
N ARG A 23 7.45 11.67 6.67
CA ARG A 23 7.44 11.83 5.22
C ARG A 23 7.19 10.50 4.52
N LYS A 24 7.89 9.42 4.92
CA LYS A 24 7.74 8.07 4.38
C LYS A 24 6.29 7.59 4.47
N ARG A 25 5.69 7.66 5.67
CA ARG A 25 4.29 7.25 5.91
C ARG A 25 3.31 8.10 5.11
N PHE A 26 3.51 9.42 5.09
CA PHE A 26 2.65 10.33 4.33
C PHE A 26 2.72 10.09 2.82
N THR A 27 3.93 9.93 2.26
CA THR A 27 4.08 9.63 0.83
C THR A 27 3.53 8.26 0.48
N GLY A 28 3.72 7.26 1.36
CA GLY A 28 3.21 5.91 1.19
C GLY A 28 1.68 5.83 1.12
N LEU A 29 1.00 6.67 1.91
CA LEU A 29 -0.47 6.75 1.92
C LEU A 29 -1.03 7.01 0.51
N TRP A 30 -0.41 7.92 -0.24
CA TRP A 30 -0.82 8.27 -1.60
C TRP A 30 -0.21 7.37 -2.67
N LEU A 31 1.02 6.90 -2.46
CA LEU A 31 1.75 6.09 -3.43
C LEU A 31 1.02 4.79 -3.77
N GLY A 32 0.46 4.09 -2.77
CA GLY A 32 -0.25 2.82 -2.99
C GLY A 32 -1.46 2.96 -3.92
N PRO A 33 -2.46 3.79 -3.57
CA PRO A 33 -3.61 4.07 -4.44
C PRO A 33 -3.21 4.59 -5.83
N LEU A 34 -2.20 5.45 -5.91
CA LEU A 34 -1.72 5.98 -7.18
C LEU A 34 -1.17 4.87 -8.09
N LEU A 35 -0.36 3.95 -7.55
CA LEU A 35 0.16 2.81 -8.30
C LEU A 35 -0.96 1.87 -8.78
N PHE A 36 -2.00 1.66 -7.97
CA PHE A 36 -3.17 0.90 -8.40
C PHE A 36 -3.90 1.58 -9.57
N LEU A 37 -4.16 2.88 -9.47
CA LEU A 37 -4.81 3.64 -10.55
C LEU A 37 -3.98 3.61 -11.84
N LEU A 38 -2.66 3.76 -11.72
CA LEU A 38 -1.75 3.62 -12.86
C LEU A 38 -1.85 2.24 -13.52
N ALA A 39 -1.86 1.16 -12.73
CA ALA A 39 -1.99 -0.19 -13.27
C ALA A 39 -3.35 -0.42 -13.97
N VAL A 40 -4.43 0.20 -13.50
CA VAL A 40 -5.77 0.03 -14.07
C VAL A 40 -5.99 0.91 -15.31
N TRP A 41 -5.38 2.11 -15.36
CA TRP A 41 -5.58 3.06 -16.47
C TRP A 41 -4.58 2.94 -17.60
N LEU A 42 -3.39 2.41 -17.34
CA LEU A 42 -2.43 2.15 -18.40
C LEU A 42 -2.90 0.97 -19.29
N PRO A 43 -2.52 0.97 -20.58
CA PRO A 43 -2.73 -0.19 -21.44
C PRO A 43 -2.17 -1.47 -20.80
N PRO A 44 -2.87 -2.61 -20.90
CA PRO A 44 -2.35 -3.87 -20.37
C PRO A 44 -0.96 -4.20 -20.93
N LEU A 45 -0.11 -4.73 -20.06
CA LEU A 45 1.17 -5.29 -20.48
C LEU A 45 0.94 -6.43 -21.48
N GLN A 46 1.92 -6.68 -22.35
CA GLN A 46 1.83 -7.77 -23.32
C GLN A 46 1.57 -9.10 -22.59
N ASN A 47 0.57 -9.85 -23.05
CA ASN A 47 0.13 -11.12 -22.47
C ASN A 47 -0.44 -11.04 -21.04
N VAL A 48 -0.81 -9.84 -20.56
CA VAL A 48 -1.48 -9.66 -19.26
C VAL A 48 -2.94 -9.31 -19.48
N THR A 49 -3.84 -10.06 -18.84
CA THR A 49 -5.28 -9.81 -18.92
C THR A 49 -5.67 -8.55 -18.14
N PRO A 50 -6.82 -7.93 -18.43
CA PRO A 50 -7.31 -6.80 -17.64
C PRO A 50 -7.47 -7.12 -16.15
N VAL A 51 -7.86 -8.35 -15.81
CA VAL A 51 -7.92 -8.82 -14.41
C VAL A 51 -6.51 -8.91 -13.82
N GLY A 52 -5.54 -9.41 -14.59
CA GLY A 52 -4.13 -9.43 -14.19
C GLY A 52 -3.56 -8.05 -13.88
N MET A 53 -3.91 -7.03 -14.67
CA MET A 53 -3.52 -5.64 -14.40
C MET A 53 -4.10 -5.11 -13.08
N ARG A 54 -5.36 -5.44 -12.76
CA ARG A 54 -5.96 -5.08 -11.46
C ARG A 54 -5.23 -5.76 -10.30
N THR A 55 -4.94 -7.05 -10.43
CA THR A 55 -4.17 -7.81 -9.44
C THR A 55 -2.79 -7.20 -9.21
N LEU A 56 -2.09 -6.83 -10.29
CA LEU A 56 -0.80 -6.14 -10.22
C LEU A 56 -0.91 -4.80 -9.46
N GLY A 57 -1.93 -3.99 -9.78
CA GLY A 57 -2.17 -2.73 -9.07
C GLY A 57 -2.38 -2.92 -7.57
N ILE A 58 -3.19 -3.92 -7.19
CA ILE A 58 -3.45 -4.24 -5.78
C ILE A 58 -2.17 -4.74 -5.10
N PHE A 59 -1.37 -5.56 -5.78
CA PHE A 59 -0.08 -6.01 -5.28
C PHE A 59 0.88 -4.84 -5.03
N LEU A 60 1.02 -3.93 -6.00
CA LEU A 60 1.86 -2.73 -5.88
C LEU A 60 1.41 -1.82 -4.74
N TRP A 61 0.10 -1.62 -4.57
CA TRP A 61 -0.44 -0.93 -3.41
C TRP A 61 -0.01 -1.62 -2.12
N THR A 62 -0.29 -2.91 -2.00
CA THR A 62 -0.03 -3.72 -0.79
C THR A 62 1.43 -3.62 -0.35
N VAL A 63 2.38 -3.86 -1.27
CA VAL A 63 3.81 -3.81 -1.00
C VAL A 63 4.23 -2.40 -0.60
N SER A 64 3.74 -1.38 -1.30
CA SER A 64 4.07 0.01 -0.97
C SER A 64 3.64 0.39 0.44
N TRP A 65 2.46 -0.07 0.87
CA TRP A 65 1.97 0.16 2.22
C TRP A 65 2.66 -0.71 3.29
N TRP A 66 3.12 -1.91 2.96
CA TRP A 66 3.97 -2.68 3.89
C TRP A 66 5.33 -2.03 4.11
N VAL A 67 5.91 -1.40 3.09
CA VAL A 67 7.22 -0.72 3.20
C VAL A 67 7.08 0.64 3.88
N ALA A 68 6.09 1.43 3.48
CA ALA A 68 5.92 2.78 4.01
C ALA A 68 5.18 2.82 5.34
N GLU A 69 4.45 1.76 5.68
CA GLU A 69 3.62 1.61 6.88
C GLU A 69 2.74 2.84 7.19
N PRO A 70 1.95 3.36 6.22
CA PRO A 70 1.05 4.48 6.49
C PRO A 70 -0.03 4.11 7.51
N ILE A 71 -0.40 2.83 7.57
CA ILE A 71 -1.33 2.20 8.52
C ILE A 71 -0.72 0.88 9.02
N PRO A 72 -1.26 0.27 10.10
CA PRO A 72 -0.77 -1.02 10.60
C PRO A 72 -0.78 -2.12 9.53
N ILE A 73 0.24 -2.98 9.53
CA ILE A 73 0.39 -4.10 8.57
C ILE A 73 -0.89 -4.95 8.44
N PRO A 74 -1.59 -5.33 9.54
CA PRO A 74 -2.84 -6.09 9.43
C PRO A 74 -3.95 -5.31 8.69
N ALA A 75 -4.04 -4.00 8.89
CA ALA A 75 -5.02 -3.15 8.22
C ALA A 75 -4.70 -2.98 6.73
N THR A 76 -3.42 -2.91 6.35
CA THR A 76 -2.99 -2.98 4.95
C THR A 76 -3.45 -4.27 4.30
N SER A 77 -3.19 -5.42 4.91
CA SER A 77 -3.59 -6.72 4.37
C SER A 77 -5.11 -6.85 4.22
N LEU A 78 -5.89 -6.34 5.18
CA LEU A 78 -7.35 -6.32 5.08
C LEU A 78 -7.84 -5.42 3.94
N SER A 79 -7.22 -4.24 3.77
CA SER A 79 -7.53 -3.31 2.68
C SER A 79 -7.27 -3.95 1.32
N SER A 80 -6.13 -4.63 1.17
CA SER A 80 -5.79 -5.37 -0.05
C SER A 80 -6.77 -6.50 -0.36
N LEU A 81 -7.17 -7.26 0.66
CA LEU A 81 -8.16 -8.33 0.50
C LEU A 81 -9.52 -7.76 0.04
N ALA A 82 -9.97 -6.66 0.64
CA ALA A 82 -11.18 -5.97 0.22
C ALA A 82 -11.09 -5.49 -1.23
N MET A 83 -9.93 -4.94 -1.64
CA MET A 83 -9.71 -4.52 -3.03
C MET A 83 -9.75 -5.68 -4.03
N LEU A 84 -9.27 -6.87 -3.66
CA LEU A 84 -9.37 -8.05 -4.55
C LEU A 84 -10.83 -8.39 -4.86
N VAL A 85 -11.71 -8.34 -3.87
CA VAL A 85 -13.15 -8.59 -4.05
C VAL A 85 -13.80 -7.45 -4.84
N LEU A 86 -13.56 -6.19 -4.43
CA LEU A 86 -14.16 -5.01 -5.06
C LEU A 86 -13.75 -4.82 -6.53
N CYS A 87 -12.55 -5.27 -6.90
CA CYS A 87 -12.07 -5.21 -8.29
C CYS A 87 -12.49 -6.42 -9.14
N GLY A 88 -13.26 -7.36 -8.56
CA GLY A 88 -13.69 -8.59 -9.22
C GLY A 88 -12.54 -9.55 -9.53
N VAL A 89 -11.42 -9.45 -8.79
CA VAL A 89 -10.29 -10.40 -8.91
C VAL A 89 -10.62 -11.69 -8.17
N LEU A 90 -11.25 -11.57 -7.00
CA LEU A 90 -11.74 -12.70 -6.22
C LEU A 90 -13.27 -12.65 -6.17
N SER A 91 -13.91 -13.77 -6.51
CA SER A 91 -15.34 -14.01 -6.28
C SER A 91 -15.52 -14.62 -4.89
N VAL A 92 -16.53 -14.16 -4.15
CA VAL A 92 -16.91 -14.67 -2.82
C VAL A 92 -18.17 -15.51 -2.93
#